data_AF-A0A0Q9KUR9-F1
#
_entry.id   AF-A0A0Q9KUR9-F1
#
_cell.length_a   1.000
_cell.length_b   1.000
_cell.length_c   1.000
_cell.angle_alpha   90.00
_cell.angle_beta   90.00
_cell.angle_gamma   90.00
#
_symmetry.space_group_name_H-M   'P 1'
#
loop_
_entity.id
_entity.type
_entity.pdbx_description
1 polymer ?
#
loop_
_entity_poly.entity_id
_entity_poly.type
_entity_poly.pdbx_seq_one_letter_code
_entity_poly.pdbx_strand_id
1 'polypeptide(L)'
;MLETARNTRTDGRRDLVTELLGLWLVLAVFLDGWAHLNLPSLETFFTPWHAALYSGMLATAAWTAVVIWRTPLESGATTAASDLRKATASRRELAAQAGAAVVLDDSGAPRPPRLRASIHV
;
A
#
# COMPACT_ATOMS: atom_id res chain seq x y z
N MET A 1 20.93 -4.41 -12.01
CA MET A 1 20.21 -4.36 -10.72
C MET A 1 20.22 -2.93 -10.16
N LEU A 2 19.76 -1.94 -10.94
CA LEU A 2 19.67 -0.52 -10.54
C LEU A 2 18.41 0.13 -11.13
N GLU A 3 17.35 -0.66 -11.36
CA GLU A 3 16.07 -0.17 -11.90
C GLU A 3 15.11 0.25 -10.76
N THR A 4 15.37 -0.18 -9.52
CA THR A 4 14.43 -0.04 -8.39
C THR A 4 14.56 1.31 -7.66
N ALA A 5 15.65 2.06 -7.85
CA ALA A 5 15.94 3.27 -7.06
C ALA A 5 15.14 4.52 -7.48
N ARG A 6 14.25 4.41 -8.48
CA ARG A 6 13.59 5.57 -9.11
C ARG A 6 12.12 5.77 -8.74
N ASN A 7 11.61 5.10 -7.70
CA ASN A 7 10.20 5.20 -7.30
C ASN A 7 9.96 5.59 -5.83
N THR A 8 10.92 6.24 -5.18
CA THR A 8 10.78 6.84 -3.84
C THR A 8 10.53 8.35 -3.87
N ARG A 9 10.58 8.98 -5.07
CA ARG A 9 10.61 10.44 -5.21
C ARG A 9 9.22 11.09 -5.29
N THR A 10 8.15 10.31 -5.43
CA THR A 10 6.78 10.84 -5.66
C THR A 10 6.00 11.18 -4.39
N ASP A 11 6.41 10.70 -3.20
CA ASP A 11 5.65 10.93 -1.95
C ASP A 11 6.31 11.88 -0.93
N GLY A 12 7.60 12.20 -1.09
CA GLY A 12 8.34 12.96 -0.07
C GLY A 12 7.72 14.31 0.32
N ARG A 13 7.03 15.02 -0.60
CA ARG A 13 6.32 16.27 -0.23
C ARG A 13 5.09 16.00 0.64
N ARG A 14 4.34 14.93 0.38
CA ARG A 14 3.16 14.56 1.16
C ARG A 14 3.58 14.00 2.52
N ASP A 15 4.66 13.23 2.56
CA ASP A 15 5.28 12.74 3.78
C ASP A 15 5.73 13.92 4.64
N LEU A 16 6.48 14.87 4.07
CA LEU A 16 6.90 16.08 4.78
C LEU A 16 5.72 16.92 5.30
N VAL A 17 4.64 17.09 4.52
CA VAL A 17 3.45 17.80 5.01
C VAL A 17 2.81 17.04 6.17
N THR A 18 2.72 15.72 6.09
CA THR A 18 2.16 14.88 7.16
C THR A 18 3.02 14.95 8.42
N GLU A 19 4.33 14.88 8.29
CA GLU A 19 5.29 15.01 9.39
C GLU A 19 5.20 16.39 10.05
N LEU A 20 5.15 17.47 9.26
CA LEU A 20 5.06 18.84 9.81
C LEU A 20 3.73 19.09 10.52
N LEU A 21 2.62 18.58 9.98
CA LEU A 21 1.31 18.70 10.63
C LEU A 21 1.24 17.85 11.90
N GLY A 22 1.81 16.64 11.88
CA GLY A 22 1.92 15.78 13.05
C GLY A 22 2.79 16.42 14.13
N LEU A 23 3.95 16.98 13.76
CA LEU A 23 4.83 17.72 14.66
C LEU A 23 4.09 18.91 15.27
N TRP A 24 3.37 19.69 14.45
CA TRP A 24 2.58 20.82 14.93
C TRP A 24 1.51 20.38 15.93
N LEU A 25 0.76 19.31 15.62
CA LEU A 25 -0.26 18.78 16.53
C LEU A 25 0.34 18.33 17.87
N VAL A 26 1.47 17.62 17.85
CA VAL A 26 2.16 17.18 19.06
C VAL A 26 2.62 18.38 19.90
N LEU A 27 3.27 19.37 19.27
CA LEU A 27 3.69 20.59 19.95
C LEU A 27 2.50 21.34 20.57
N ALA A 28 1.38 21.43 19.85
CA ALA A 28 0.19 22.10 20.33
C ALA A 28 -0.45 21.38 21.53
N VAL A 29 -0.47 20.04 21.55
CA VAL A 29 -0.93 19.25 22.70
C VAL A 29 -0.07 19.50 23.93
N PHE A 30 1.26 19.49 23.78
CA PHE A 30 2.16 19.76 24.90
C PHE A 30 2.06 21.21 25.39
N LEU A 31 1.89 22.16 24.48
CA LEU A 31 1.72 23.56 24.81
C LEU A 31 0.43 23.80 25.61
N ASP A 32 -0.67 23.18 25.20
CA ASP A 32 -1.96 23.24 25.89
C ASP A 32 -1.90 22.57 27.26
N GLY A 33 -1.31 21.37 27.34
CA GLY A 33 -1.07 20.68 28.61
C GLY A 33 -0.19 21.47 29.57
N TRP A 34 0.87 22.13 29.07
CA TRP A 34 1.70 23.02 29.88
C TRP A 34 0.89 24.17 30.46
N ALA A 35 0.01 24.78 29.66
CA ALA A 35 -0.83 25.88 30.10
C ALA A 35 -1.79 25.45 31.24
N HIS A 36 -2.41 24.28 31.12
CA HIS A 36 -3.25 23.71 32.19
C HIS A 36 -2.50 23.44 33.50
N LEU A 37 -1.20 23.11 33.42
CA LEU A 37 -0.39 22.82 34.62
C LEU A 37 0.18 24.08 35.28
N ASN A 38 0.39 25.16 34.52
CA ASN A 38 1.15 26.33 34.99
C ASN A 38 0.30 27.60 35.12
N LEU A 39 -0.92 27.64 34.55
CA LEU A 39 -1.83 28.77 34.66
C LEU A 39 -3.05 28.38 35.53
N PRO A 40 -3.11 28.83 36.81
CA PRO A 40 -4.11 28.39 37.80
C PRO A 40 -5.56 28.83 37.54
N SER A 41 -5.85 29.53 36.44
CA SER A 41 -7.17 30.11 36.14
C SER A 41 -7.62 29.88 34.69
N LEU A 42 -7.06 28.86 34.05
CA LEU A 42 -7.35 28.48 32.66
C LEU A 42 -8.60 27.58 32.56
N GLU A 43 -9.75 28.07 33.03
CA GLU A 43 -11.02 27.31 33.08
C GLU A 43 -11.98 27.67 31.92
N THR A 44 -11.50 28.42 30.93
CA THR A 44 -12.31 28.87 29.79
C THR A 44 -12.04 28.03 28.55
N PHE A 45 -13.12 27.69 27.83
CA PHE A 45 -13.05 26.83 26.64
C PHE A 45 -12.25 27.47 25.50
N PHE A 46 -12.26 28.80 25.36
CA PHE A 46 -11.52 29.51 24.32
C PHE A 46 -10.30 30.21 24.91
N THR A 47 -9.12 29.63 24.67
CA THR A 47 -7.84 30.20 25.04
C THR A 47 -6.89 30.19 23.84
N PRO A 48 -5.84 31.02 23.82
CA PRO A 48 -4.81 30.94 22.77
C PRO A 48 -4.17 29.54 22.67
N TRP A 49 -4.10 28.80 23.77
CA TRP A 49 -3.53 27.45 23.85
C TRP A 49 -4.45 26.43 23.17
N HIS A 50 -5.75 26.48 23.48
CA HIS A 50 -6.75 25.69 22.77
C HIS A 50 -6.80 26.06 21.28
N ALA A 51 -6.61 27.33 20.92
CA ALA A 51 -6.57 27.74 19.52
C ALA A 51 -5.40 27.07 18.76
N ALA A 52 -4.21 26.97 19.38
CA ALA A 52 -3.10 26.21 18.82
C ALA A 52 -3.47 24.72 18.68
N LEU A 53 -4.03 24.11 19.74
CA LEU A 53 -4.47 22.71 19.73
C LEU A 53 -5.52 22.43 18.64
N TYR A 54 -6.56 23.27 18.53
CA TYR A 54 -7.61 23.16 17.52
C TYR A 54 -7.05 23.32 16.12
N SER A 55 -6.09 24.23 15.91
CA SER A 55 -5.45 24.38 14.61
C SER A 55 -4.67 23.13 14.21
N GLY A 56 -3.93 22.51 15.14
CA GLY A 56 -3.19 21.28 14.88
C GLY A 56 -4.13 20.12 14.56
N MET A 57 -5.20 19.98 15.33
CA MET A 57 -6.20 18.93 15.15
C MET A 57 -6.93 19.10 13.81
N LEU A 58 -7.42 20.32 13.53
CA LEU A 58 -8.16 20.63 12.31
C LEU A 58 -7.28 20.48 11.06
N ALA A 59 -6.06 21.01 11.08
CA ALA A 59 -5.15 20.93 9.94
C ALA A 59 -4.76 19.47 9.64
N THR A 60 -4.47 18.67 10.66
CA THR A 60 -4.14 17.24 10.50
C THR A 60 -5.34 16.44 9.97
N ALA A 61 -6.53 16.68 10.52
CA ALA A 61 -7.76 16.03 10.06
C ALA A 61 -8.10 16.39 8.61
N ALA A 62 -8.02 17.68 8.27
CA ALA A 62 -8.27 18.17 6.91
C ALA A 62 -7.26 17.59 5.91
N TRP A 63 -5.98 17.56 6.26
CA TRP A 63 -4.95 16.97 5.42
C TRP A 63 -5.18 15.47 5.20
N THR A 64 -5.49 14.73 6.26
CA THR A 64 -5.81 13.30 6.18
C THR A 64 -7.00 13.05 5.27
N ALA A 65 -8.07 13.84 5.40
CA ALA A 65 -9.24 13.75 4.51
C ALA A 65 -8.86 14.03 3.05
N VAL A 66 -8.01 15.02 2.80
CA VAL A 66 -7.50 15.34 1.46
C VAL A 66 -6.69 14.17 0.87
N VAL A 67 -5.84 13.52 1.66
CA VAL A 67 -5.07 12.34 1.22
C VAL A 67 -6.02 11.20 0.86
N ILE A 68 -7.01 10.91 1.71
CA ILE A 68 -8.00 9.86 1.48
C ILE A 68 -8.79 10.14 0.19
N TRP A 69 -9.34 11.35 0.02
CA TRP A 69 -10.13 11.70 -1.16
C TRP A 69 -9.34 11.74 -2.46
N ARG A 70 -8.04 11.99 -2.39
CA ARG A 70 -7.14 11.99 -3.55
C ARG A 70 -6.58 10.62 -3.89
N THR A 71 -6.89 9.60 -3.11
CA THR A 71 -6.49 8.22 -3.39
C THR A 71 -7.62 7.53 -4.16
N PRO A 72 -7.47 7.29 -5.47
CA PRO A 72 -8.50 6.59 -6.23
C PRO A 72 -8.71 5.19 -5.66
N LEU A 73 -9.98 4.75 -5.56
CA LEU A 73 -10.35 3.38 -5.16
C LEU A 73 -9.85 2.29 -6.13
N GLU A 74 -9.18 2.69 -7.22
CA GLU A 74 -8.59 1.83 -8.25
C GLU A 74 -7.52 0.88 -7.71
N SER A 75 -6.99 1.11 -6.52
CA SER A 75 -5.97 0.26 -5.88
C SER A 75 -6.40 -1.22 -5.76
N GLY A 76 -7.71 -1.48 -5.59
CA GLY A 76 -8.25 -2.85 -5.60
C GLY A 76 -8.51 -3.40 -7.01
N ALA A 77 -9.03 -2.57 -7.92
CA ALA A 77 -9.44 -2.97 -9.26
C ALA A 77 -8.25 -3.23 -10.21
N THR A 78 -7.19 -2.42 -10.12
CA THR A 78 -5.97 -2.60 -10.91
C THR A 78 -5.16 -3.81 -10.46
N THR A 79 -5.13 -4.09 -9.16
CA THR A 79 -4.49 -5.30 -8.61
C THR A 79 -5.22 -6.56 -9.08
N ALA A 80 -6.55 -6.62 -8.93
CA ALA A 80 -7.37 -7.73 -9.43
C ALA A 80 -7.27 -7.93 -10.94
N ALA A 81 -7.27 -6.84 -11.73
CA ALA A 81 -7.07 -6.90 -13.17
C ALA A 81 -5.66 -7.37 -13.56
N SER A 82 -4.63 -6.99 -12.79
CA SER A 82 -3.25 -7.45 -13.01
C SER A 82 -3.08 -8.94 -12.67
N ASP A 83 -3.74 -9.42 -11.62
CA ASP A 83 -3.73 -10.82 -11.20
C ASP A 83 -4.46 -11.70 -12.21
N LEU A 84 -5.60 -11.23 -12.73
CA LEU A 84 -6.31 -11.89 -13.82
C LEU A 84 -5.46 -11.97 -15.09
N ARG A 85 -4.74 -10.90 -15.45
CA ARG A 85 -3.83 -10.91 -16.61
C ARG A 85 -2.70 -11.91 -16.43
N LYS A 86 -2.07 -11.97 -15.26
CA LYS A 86 -1.02 -12.95 -14.93
C LYS A 86 -1.57 -14.38 -14.94
N ALA A 87 -2.74 -14.61 -14.36
CA ALA A 87 -3.40 -15.92 -14.37
C ALA A 87 -3.76 -16.38 -15.79
N THR A 88 -4.20 -15.46 -16.65
CA THR A 88 -4.52 -15.75 -18.06
C THR A 88 -3.25 -16.03 -18.87
N ALA A 89 -2.17 -15.29 -18.65
CA ALA A 89 -0.88 -15.55 -19.29
C ALA A 89 -0.33 -16.93 -18.90
N SER A 90 -0.34 -17.26 -17.61
CA SER A 90 0.07 -18.58 -17.11
C SER A 90 -0.78 -19.72 -17.71
N ARG A 91 -2.11 -19.52 -17.84
CA ARG A 91 -2.98 -20.49 -18.53
C ARG A 91 -2.64 -20.68 -20.01
N ARG A 92 -2.27 -19.61 -20.72
CA ARG A 92 -1.86 -19.70 -22.14
C ARG A 92 -0.51 -20.40 -22.28
N GLU A 93 0.42 -20.16 -21.38
CA GLU A 93 1.71 -20.86 -21.34
C GLU A 93 1.54 -22.34 -20.99
N LEU A 94 0.71 -22.67 -20.00
CA LEU A 94 0.34 -24.05 -19.66
C LEU A 94 -0.34 -24.75 -20.84
N ALA A 95 -1.24 -24.06 -21.56
CA ALA A 95 -1.88 -24.58 -22.76
C ALA A 95 -0.89 -24.75 -23.92
N ALA A 96 0.08 -23.86 -24.09
CA ALA A 96 1.14 -23.98 -25.09
C ALA A 96 2.10 -25.14 -24.77
N GLN A 97 2.42 -25.34 -23.49
CA GLN A 97 3.23 -26.47 -23.02
C GLN A 97 2.48 -27.80 -23.13
N ALA A 98 1.18 -27.82 -22.83
CA ALA A 98 0.32 -28.98 -23.03
C ALA A 98 0.11 -29.28 -24.52
N GLY A 99 -0.03 -28.25 -25.36
CA GLY A 99 -0.07 -28.39 -26.83
C GLY A 99 1.24 -28.88 -27.42
N ALA A 100 2.38 -28.44 -26.87
CA ALA A 100 3.70 -28.98 -27.22
C ALA A 100 3.88 -30.43 -26.76
N ALA A 101 3.28 -30.81 -25.63
CA ALA A 101 3.22 -32.21 -25.17
C ALA A 101 2.24 -33.09 -25.98
N VAL A 102 1.32 -32.47 -26.73
CA VAL A 102 0.35 -33.11 -27.65
C VAL A 102 0.82 -32.98 -29.12
N VAL A 103 2.13 -32.82 -29.36
CA VAL A 103 2.70 -33.15 -30.67
C VAL A 103 2.86 -34.68 -30.71
N LEU A 104 1.92 -35.30 -31.43
CA LEU A 104 1.81 -36.73 -31.68
C LEU A 104 3.10 -37.26 -32.35
N ASP A 105 3.52 -38.47 -31.97
CA ASP A 105 4.37 -39.34 -32.77
C ASP A 105 3.67 -39.63 -34.11
N ASP A 106 4.40 -39.89 -35.21
CA ASP A 106 3.89 -40.05 -36.60
C ASP A 106 2.84 -41.19 -36.75
N SER A 107 2.52 -41.89 -35.67
CA SER A 107 1.61 -43.02 -35.57
C SER A 107 0.34 -42.78 -34.71
N GLY A 108 0.14 -41.58 -34.14
CA GLY A 108 -1.17 -41.13 -33.64
C GLY A 108 -1.73 -41.78 -32.35
N ALA A 109 -0.93 -42.49 -31.55
CA ALA A 109 -1.42 -43.18 -30.34
C ALA A 109 -0.91 -42.56 -29.02
N PRO A 110 -1.76 -42.43 -27.98
CA PRO A 110 -1.34 -41.90 -26.68
C PRO A 110 -0.45 -42.91 -25.90
N ARG A 111 0.70 -42.44 -25.41
CA ARG A 111 1.60 -43.26 -24.57
C ARG A 111 1.17 -43.24 -23.10
N PRO A 112 1.08 -44.40 -22.42
CA PRO A 112 0.83 -44.44 -20.99
C PRO A 112 2.03 -43.92 -20.17
N PRO A 113 1.81 -43.38 -18.96
CA PRO A 113 2.87 -42.85 -18.12
C PRO A 113 3.82 -43.96 -17.69
N ARG A 114 5.12 -43.79 -18.01
CA ARG A 114 6.17 -44.72 -17.56
C ARG A 114 6.40 -44.52 -16.05
N LEU A 115 5.84 -45.41 -15.25
CA LEU A 115 6.23 -45.61 -13.86
C LEU A 115 7.70 -46.04 -13.83
N ARG A 116 8.59 -45.12 -13.43
CA ARG A 116 10.01 -45.37 -13.25
C ARG A 116 10.17 -46.13 -11.92
N ALA A 117 10.18 -47.45 -11.98
CA ALA A 117 10.59 -48.28 -10.84
C ALA A 117 12.10 -48.07 -10.62
N SER A 118 12.45 -47.23 -9.64
CA SER A 118 13.81 -47.14 -9.11
C SER A 118 14.05 -48.36 -8.23
N ILE A 119 14.71 -49.38 -8.78
CA ILE A 119 15.34 -50.45 -8.00
C ILE A 119 16.71 -49.91 -7.57
N HIS A 120 16.86 -49.64 -6.27
CA HIS A 120 18.17 -49.53 -5.64
C HIS A 120 18.64 -50.95 -5.30
N VAL A 121 19.80 -51.31 -5.85
CA VAL A 121 20.66 -52.41 -5.39
C VAL A 121 21.68 -51.81 -4.43
#